data_AF-A0AAV7XZ64-F1
#
_entry.id   AF-A0AAV7XZ64-F1
#
_cell.length_a   1.000
_cell.length_b   1.000
_cell.length_c   1.000
_cell.angle_alpha   90.00
_cell.angle_beta   90.00
_cell.angle_gamma   90.00
#
_symmetry.space_group_name_H-M   'P 1'
#
loop_
_entity.id
_entity.type
_entity.pdbx_description
1 polymer ?
#
loop_
_entity_poly.entity_id
_entity_poly.type
_entity_poly.pdbx_seq_one_letter_code
_entity_poly.pdbx_strand_id
1 'polypeptide(L)' 'MLESGKFSDVTLCVEGEELPAHKAVLAARSAVFETMFETECLETRSGKVHFEDISLDVFKQLLR' A
#
# COMPACT_ATOMS: atom_id res chain seq x y z
N MET A 1 5.30 -14.10 2.55
CA MET A 1 4.81 -13.74 1.20
C MET A 1 4.90 -12.23 0.93
N LEU A 2 4.76 -11.39 1.96
CA LEU A 2 5.02 -9.94 1.89
C LEU A 2 6.52 -9.56 2.01
N GLU A 3 7.33 -10.37 2.69
CA GLU A 3 8.73 -10.02 3.02
C GLU A 3 9.73 -10.13 1.85
N SER A 4 9.39 -10.84 0.77
CA SER A 4 10.31 -11.02 -0.35
C SER A 4 10.18 -9.97 -1.45
N GLY A 5 9.19 -9.06 -1.36
CA GLY A 5 8.92 -8.07 -2.41
C GLY A 5 8.52 -8.64 -3.77
N LYS A 6 8.39 -9.97 -3.90
CA LYS A 6 8.05 -10.64 -5.16
C LYS A 6 6.61 -10.30 -5.56
N PHE A 7 6.43 -9.88 -6.80
CA PHE A 7 5.15 -9.45 -7.38
C PHE A 7 4.55 -8.21 -6.70
N SER A 8 5.36 -7.37 -6.05
CA SER A 8 4.84 -6.12 -5.48
C SER A 8 4.49 -5.16 -6.60
N ASP A 9 3.21 -4.85 -6.74
CA ASP A 9 2.69 -3.92 -7.76
C ASP A 9 2.58 -2.49 -7.24
N VAL A 10 2.85 -2.26 -5.94
CA VAL A 10 2.84 -0.95 -5.31
C VAL A 10 3.90 -0.87 -4.20
N THR A 11 4.50 0.30 -4.05
CA THR A 11 5.36 0.67 -2.93
C THR A 11 4.66 1.73 -2.10
N LEU A 12 4.48 1.46 -0.82
CA LEU A 12 3.85 2.37 0.12
C LEU A 12 4.96 3.14 0.83
N CYS A 13 4.90 4.46 0.82
CA CYS A 13 5.87 5.30 1.48
C CYS A 13 5.21 5.91 2.71
N VAL A 14 5.57 5.41 3.90
CA VAL A 14 4.93 5.76 5.19
C VAL A 14 6.02 6.31 6.10
N GLU A 15 5.87 7.55 6.58
CA GLU A 15 6.89 8.22 7.42
C GLU A 15 8.31 8.25 6.80
N GLY A 16 8.39 8.23 5.46
CA GLY A 16 9.66 8.18 4.72
C GLY A 16 10.25 6.78 4.51
N GLU A 17 9.61 5.73 5.04
CA GLU A 17 9.98 4.33 4.83
C GLU A 17 9.24 3.75 3.61
N GLU A 18 9.96 3.08 2.73
CA GLU A 18 9.39 2.41 1.56
C GLU A 18 9.07 0.94 1.85
N LEU A 19 7.79 0.59 1.74
CA LEU A 19 7.25 -0.74 1.98
C LEU A 19 6.67 -1.33 0.68
N PRO A 20 7.33 -2.32 0.05
CA PRO A 20 6.75 -3.01 -1.09
C PRO A 20 5.54 -3.85 -0.67
N ALA A 21 4.43 -3.73 -1.40
CA ALA A 21 3.16 -4.38 -1.09
C ALA A 21 2.37 -4.75 -2.36
N HIS A 22 1.23 -5.42 -2.16
CA HIS A 22 0.35 -5.91 -3.22
C HIS A 22 -0.98 -5.19 -3.17
N LYS A 23 -1.39 -4.55 -4.27
CA LYS A 23 -2.66 -3.82 -4.37
C LYS A 23 -3.85 -4.72 -4.02
N ALA A 24 -3.86 -5.95 -4.52
CA ALA A 24 -4.93 -6.92 -4.27
C ALA A 24 -5.07 -7.30 -2.79
N VAL A 25 -3.96 -7.41 -2.06
CA VAL A 25 -3.98 -7.74 -0.62
C VAL A 25 -4.53 -6.55 0.17
N LEU A 26 -4.07 -5.34 -0.14
CA LEU A 26 -4.53 -4.11 0.51
C LEU A 26 -6.02 -3.85 0.24
N ALA A 27 -6.46 -4.00 -1.01
CA ALA A 27 -7.86 -3.86 -1.40
C ALA A 27 -8.76 -4.87 -0.66
N ALA A 28 -8.35 -6.14 -0.63
CA ALA A 28 -9.10 -7.18 0.09
C ALA A 28 -9.17 -6.95 1.61
N ARG A 29 -8.21 -6.21 2.19
CA ARG A 29 -8.14 -5.94 3.63
C ARG A 29 -8.80 -4.64 4.03
N SER A 30 -9.04 -3.72 3.09
CA SER A 30 -9.66 -2.43 3.37
C SER A 30 -10.29 -1.84 2.11
N ALA A 31 -11.59 -1.56 2.22
CA ALA A 31 -12.39 -0.95 1.14
C ALA A 31 -11.87 0.45 0.74
N VAL A 32 -11.16 1.13 1.64
CA VAL A 32 -10.50 2.42 1.33
C VAL A 32 -9.40 2.21 0.30
N PHE A 33 -8.57 1.18 0.49
CA PHE A 33 -7.52 0.83 -0.47
C PHE A 33 -8.11 0.28 -1.76
N GLU A 34 -9.17 -0.51 -1.69
CA GLU A 34 -9.89 -0.97 -2.88
C GLU A 34 -10.35 0.22 -3.73
N THR A 35 -11.05 1.17 -3.13
CA THR A 35 -11.51 2.39 -3.83
C THR A 35 -10.34 3.23 -4.34
N MET A 36 -9.24 3.33 -3.57
CA MET A 36 -8.03 4.06 -3.94
C MET A 36 -7.27 3.44 -5.12
N PHE A 37 -7.32 2.11 -5.27
CA PHE A 37 -6.67 1.40 -6.38
C PHE A 37 -7.61 1.23 -7.58
N GLU A 38 -8.91 1.13 -7.36
CA GLU A 38 -9.94 1.03 -8.39
C GLU A 38 -10.14 2.38 -9.10
N THR A 39 -10.10 3.47 -8.33
CA THR A 39 -9.90 4.80 -8.90
C THR A 39 -8.44 4.85 -9.32
N GLU A 40 -8.13 4.85 -10.63
CA GLU A 40 -6.76 5.00 -11.15
C GLU A 40 -6.17 6.38 -10.77
N CYS A 41 -5.87 6.58 -9.50
CA CYS A 41 -5.18 7.76 -9.01
C CYS A 41 -3.74 7.73 -9.54
N LEU A 42 -3.18 8.91 -9.80
CA LEU A 42 -1.81 9.06 -10.33
C LEU A 42 -0.76 8.30 -9.49
N GLU A 43 -0.98 8.20 -8.18
CA GLU A 43 -0.15 7.42 -7.24
C GLU A 43 -0.13 5.91 -7.58
N THR A 44 -1.28 5.34 -7.92
CA THR A 44 -1.42 3.94 -8.34
C THR A 44 -0.72 3.67 -9.67
N ARG A 45 -0.63 4.68 -10.54
CA ARG A 45 0.03 4.61 -11.86
C ARG A 45 1.55 4.71 -11.76
N SER A 46 2.05 5.53 -10.84
CA SER A 46 3.48 5.61 -10.51
C SER A 46 3.97 4.43 -9.67
N GLY A 47 3.06 3.60 -9.15
CA GLY A 47 3.38 2.47 -8.29
C GLY A 47 3.92 2.89 -6.92
N LYS A 48 3.76 4.16 -6.54
CA LYS A 48 4.18 4.70 -5.24
C LYS A 48 3.03 5.48 -4.62
N VAL A 49 2.64 5.09 -3.41
CA VAL A 49 1.58 5.77 -2.65
C VAL A 49 2.19 6.32 -1.38
N HIS A 50 2.00 7.61 -1.11
CA HIS A 50 2.55 8.26 0.07
C HIS A 50 1.46 8.43 1.13
N PHE A 51 1.77 8.05 2.37
CA PHE A 51 0.87 8.19 3.51
C PHE A 51 1.52 9.10 4.55
N GLU A 52 0.97 10.31 4.69
CA GLU A 52 1.39 11.28 5.71
C GLU A 52 0.52 11.20 6.97
N ASP A 53 -0.70 10.65 6.86
CA ASP A 53 -1.71 10.64 7.93
C ASP A 53 -1.75 9.31 8.73
N ILE A 54 -0.97 8.31 8.32
CA ILE A 54 -0.95 6.98 8.95
C ILE A 54 0.48 6.63 9.38
N SER A 55 0.64 6.21 10.63
CA SER A 55 1.94 5.73 11.13
C SER A 55 2.26 4.32 10.63
N LEU A 56 3.55 4.03 10.46
CA LEU A 56 4.06 2.73 10.01
C LEU A 56 3.54 1.55 10.86
N ASP A 57 3.41 1.74 12.18
CA ASP A 57 2.94 0.69 13.09
C ASP A 57 1.47 0.32 12.84
N VAL A 58 0.61 1.34 12.67
CA VAL A 58 -0.81 1.17 12.32
C VAL A 58 -0.92 0.48 10.97
N PHE A 59 -0.09 0.89 10.01
CA PHE A 59 -0.07 0.29 8.68
C PHE A 59 0.33 -1.20 8.72
N LYS A 60 1.35 -1.54 9.52
CA LYS A 60 1.76 -2.93 9.74
C LYS A 60 0.67 -3.76 10.43
N GLN A 61 -0.12 -3.16 11.33
CA GLN A 61 -1.27 -3.85 11.92
C GLN A 61 -2.36 -4.17 10.90
N LEU A 62 -2.62 -3.27 9.94
CA LEU A 62 -3.56 -3.52 8.84
C LEU A 62 -3.09 -4.64 7.89
N LEU A 63 -1.76 -4.85 7.81
CA LEU A 63 -1.12 -5.88 6.99
C LEU A 63 -0.90 -7.22 7.72
N ARG A 64 -1.22 -7.30 9.02
CA ARG A 64 -0.95 -8.47 9.87
C ARG A 64 -1.97 -9.59 9.71
#